data_AF-T5A6I9-F1
#
_entry.id   AF-T5A6I9-F1
#
_cell.length_a   1.000
_cell.length_b   1.000
_cell.length_c   1.000
_cell.angle_alpha   90.00
_cell.angle_beta   90.00
_cell.angle_gamma   90.00
#
_symmetry.space_group_name_H-M   'P 1'
#
loop_
_entity.id
_entity.type
_entity.pdbx_description
1 polymer ?
#
loop_
_entity_poly.entity_id
_entity_poly.type
_entity_poly.pdbx_seq_one_letter_code
_entity_poly.pdbx_strand_id
1 'polypeptide(L)'
;MTAKHHHFAAAAQFRAARDCLEKRKYGEEVARLRDAVACVTEGLKETRGGYLNKLILDDLNGLKRKAEDDLKRAEKDNDMIFLNPVPPKSELKILDRFNMAEVKVPLQVANPYDYLGDKAEFGPALFSRLVPFSVHMAISIYEERRDRMVNQNIIQELEALTEKVHVLLSSIGLPGSLQALEKPLGLPPSLVQHAEELRQGDAIGRVHKSLADIDKLRAADLAIFEAGKAALTAERDEDERLKAKYGTDRWTRPDSLADPQGAMLWSHAGEIEGYFQSSVSSDSIVRDKFAANEDLLRVMCGSDRGLMDFVPSSTQRETSDELKSAVGRLRSAYNDVLRLESKRRKKVERLRENARRDDIKPDILREAARLERSYPTTAIVPAHFEDFFEKRLDGLYEAELDNIGKEAEEQERLLAPVERANREFDAQRRKVGDRGLREREQALQRLDSAYFKYKEIVNNLEVGRKFYNDLSKIVGQGFRDVAKGWVAQRQMDARALEE
;
A
#
# COMPACT_ATOMS: atom_id res chain seq x y z
N MET A 1 -25.31 5.12 -48.03
CA MET A 1 -24.55 3.86 -48.24
C MET A 1 -25.35 2.86 -49.08
N THR A 2 -26.66 2.75 -48.87
CA THR A 2 -27.58 1.83 -49.57
C THR A 2 -27.66 2.06 -51.09
N ALA A 3 -27.77 3.32 -51.56
CA ALA A 3 -27.82 3.62 -53.00
C ALA A 3 -26.56 3.17 -53.78
N LYS A 4 -25.36 3.28 -53.17
CA LYS A 4 -24.11 2.79 -53.76
C LYS A 4 -24.08 1.25 -53.83
N HIS A 5 -24.60 0.58 -52.80
CA HIS A 5 -24.75 -0.87 -52.80
C HIS A 5 -25.63 -1.35 -53.96
N HIS A 6 -26.80 -0.73 -54.14
CA HIS A 6 -27.71 -1.04 -55.24
C HIS A 6 -27.11 -0.75 -56.62
N HIS A 7 -26.35 0.35 -56.73
CA HIS A 7 -25.62 0.69 -57.95
C HIS A 7 -24.60 -0.39 -58.35
N PHE A 8 -23.71 -0.80 -57.43
CA PHE A 8 -22.71 -1.82 -57.71
C PHE A 8 -23.33 -3.20 -57.93
N ALA A 9 -24.41 -3.54 -57.20
CA ALA A 9 -25.15 -4.79 -57.41
C ALA A 9 -25.77 -4.84 -58.82
N ALA A 10 -26.41 -3.75 -59.26
CA ALA A 10 -26.97 -3.66 -60.61
C ALA A 10 -25.89 -3.75 -61.70
N ALA A 11 -24.77 -3.05 -61.52
CA ALA A 11 -23.67 -3.08 -62.48
C ALA A 11 -23.03 -4.47 -62.57
N ALA A 12 -22.97 -5.20 -61.46
CA ALA A 12 -22.48 -6.58 -61.44
C ALA A 12 -23.43 -7.53 -62.20
N GLN A 13 -24.74 -7.43 -61.96
CA GLN A 13 -25.74 -8.26 -62.66
C GLN A 13 -25.81 -7.94 -64.16
N PHE A 14 -25.72 -6.66 -64.55
CA PHE A 14 -25.68 -6.25 -65.95
C PHE A 14 -24.46 -6.83 -66.69
N ARG A 15 -23.27 -6.78 -66.08
CA ARG A 15 -22.06 -7.39 -66.67
C ARG A 15 -22.16 -8.92 -66.74
N ALA A 16 -22.73 -9.54 -65.72
CA ALA A 16 -22.97 -10.98 -65.72
C ALA A 16 -23.99 -11.42 -66.78
N ALA A 17 -25.02 -10.61 -67.05
CA ALA A 17 -25.95 -10.88 -68.15
C ALA A 17 -25.26 -10.87 -69.52
N ARG A 18 -24.29 -9.95 -69.73
CA ARG A 18 -23.49 -9.92 -70.96
C ARG A 18 -22.59 -11.15 -71.11
N ASP A 19 -22.03 -11.67 -70.02
CA ASP A 19 -21.29 -12.95 -70.04
C ASP A 19 -22.23 -14.14 -70.35
N CYS A 20 -23.46 -14.13 -69.82
CA CYS A 20 -24.48 -15.13 -70.18
C CYS A 20 -24.85 -15.07 -71.67
N LEU A 21 -24.96 -13.86 -72.26
CA LEU A 21 -25.20 -13.67 -73.68
C LEU A 21 -24.09 -14.29 -74.54
N GLU A 22 -22.82 -14.04 -74.20
CA GLU A 22 -21.67 -14.64 -74.90
C GLU A 22 -21.65 -16.17 -74.80
N LYS A 23 -22.06 -16.71 -73.65
CA LYS A 23 -22.18 -18.16 -73.38
C LYS A 23 -23.48 -18.78 -73.90
N ARG A 24 -24.33 -18.02 -74.62
CA ARG A 24 -25.62 -18.45 -75.19
C ARG A 24 -26.64 -18.95 -74.16
N LYS A 25 -26.56 -18.45 -72.92
CA LYS A 25 -27.48 -18.77 -71.83
C LYS A 25 -28.60 -17.73 -71.73
N TYR A 26 -29.47 -17.70 -72.74
CA TYR A 26 -30.46 -16.62 -72.92
C TYR A 26 -31.52 -16.54 -71.80
N GLY A 27 -31.91 -17.67 -71.20
CA GLY A 27 -32.81 -17.66 -70.04
C GLY A 27 -32.20 -17.00 -68.80
N GLU A 28 -30.93 -17.33 -68.49
CA GLU A 28 -30.19 -16.71 -67.37
C GLU A 28 -29.89 -15.22 -67.63
N GLU A 29 -29.64 -14.84 -68.89
CA GLU A 29 -29.45 -13.44 -69.30
C GLU A 29 -30.67 -12.58 -68.95
N VAL A 30 -31.88 -13.01 -69.35
CA VAL A 30 -33.13 -12.29 -69.05
C VAL A 30 -33.34 -12.18 -67.54
N ALA A 31 -33.10 -13.25 -66.79
CA ALA A 31 -33.24 -13.24 -65.32
C ALA A 31 -32.28 -12.24 -64.65
N ARG A 32 -31.02 -12.16 -65.10
CA ARG A 32 -30.02 -11.23 -64.57
C ARG A 32 -30.29 -9.78 -64.97
N LEU A 33 -30.79 -9.53 -66.19
CA LEU A 33 -31.21 -8.19 -66.64
C LEU A 33 -32.42 -7.67 -65.87
N ARG A 34 -33.42 -8.54 -65.61
CA ARG A 34 -34.57 -8.20 -64.74
C ARG A 34 -34.11 -7.81 -63.33
N ASP A 35 -33.17 -8.58 -62.76
CA ASP A 35 -32.61 -8.27 -61.45
C ASP A 35 -31.79 -6.96 -61.44
N ALA A 36 -31.03 -6.69 -62.51
CA ALA A 36 -30.30 -5.44 -62.68
C ALA A 36 -31.25 -4.22 -62.71
N VAL A 37 -32.32 -4.27 -63.51
CA VAL A 37 -33.32 -3.18 -63.60
C VAL A 37 -34.05 -2.97 -62.28
N ALA A 38 -34.38 -4.05 -61.55
CA ALA A 38 -34.97 -3.98 -60.22
C ALA A 38 -34.02 -3.28 -59.23
N CYS A 39 -32.74 -3.69 -59.19
CA CYS A 39 -31.74 -3.08 -58.31
C CYS A 39 -31.49 -1.60 -58.61
N VAL A 40 -31.43 -1.19 -59.89
CA VAL A 40 -31.30 0.23 -60.25
C VAL A 40 -32.53 1.03 -59.85
N THR A 41 -33.73 0.45 -60.00
CA THR A 41 -34.99 1.12 -59.63
C THR A 41 -35.07 1.36 -58.13
N GLU A 42 -34.66 0.40 -57.30
CA GLU A 42 -34.55 0.58 -55.85
C GLU A 42 -33.47 1.63 -55.49
N GLY A 43 -32.30 1.58 -56.13
CA GLY A 43 -31.25 2.59 -55.95
C GLY A 43 -31.73 4.02 -56.27
N LEU A 44 -32.54 4.20 -57.31
CA LEU A 44 -33.14 5.49 -57.68
C LEU A 44 -34.23 5.95 -56.71
N LYS A 45 -35.01 5.04 -56.10
CA LYS A 45 -36.00 5.39 -55.07
C LYS A 45 -35.32 5.95 -53.81
N GLU A 46 -34.23 5.33 -53.38
CA GLU A 46 -33.44 5.79 -52.24
C GLU A 46 -32.72 7.12 -52.49
N THR A 47 -32.60 7.54 -53.76
CA THR A 47 -31.95 8.80 -54.15
C THR A 47 -32.85 10.03 -53.97
N ARG A 48 -34.15 9.85 -53.67
CA ARG A 48 -35.14 10.94 -53.49
C ARG A 48 -34.88 11.82 -52.25
N GLY A 49 -33.95 11.45 -51.37
CA GLY A 49 -33.57 12.20 -50.17
C GLY A 49 -32.59 13.37 -50.38
N GLY A 50 -32.09 13.62 -51.61
CA GLY A 50 -31.33 14.85 -51.93
C GLY A 50 -29.83 14.88 -51.58
N TYR A 51 -29.27 13.82 -50.99
CA TYR A 51 -27.88 13.80 -50.49
C TYR A 51 -26.83 13.11 -51.40
N LEU A 52 -27.14 12.87 -52.69
CA LEU A 52 -26.25 12.13 -53.60
C LEU A 52 -25.70 13.02 -54.72
N ASN A 53 -24.43 12.80 -55.07
CA ASN A 53 -23.73 13.53 -56.12
C ASN A 53 -24.39 13.28 -57.49
N LYS A 54 -24.59 14.34 -58.27
CA LYS A 54 -25.20 14.34 -59.61
C LYS A 54 -24.58 13.30 -60.56
N LEU A 55 -23.26 13.08 -60.48
CA LEU A 55 -22.55 12.06 -61.27
C LEU A 55 -23.09 10.63 -61.05
N ILE A 56 -23.43 10.28 -59.80
CA ILE A 56 -23.93 8.93 -59.47
C ILE A 56 -25.38 8.77 -59.97
N LEU A 57 -26.17 9.85 -59.92
CA LEU A 57 -27.54 9.86 -60.42
C LEU A 57 -27.57 9.72 -61.95
N ASP A 58 -26.69 10.44 -62.65
CA ASP A 58 -26.57 10.37 -64.10
C ASP A 58 -26.12 8.96 -64.55
N ASP A 59 -25.17 8.36 -63.84
CA ASP A 59 -24.69 7.00 -64.14
C ASP A 59 -25.74 5.92 -63.83
N LEU A 60 -26.49 6.04 -62.72
CA LEU A 60 -27.63 5.15 -62.42
C LEU A 60 -28.72 5.22 -63.50
N ASN A 61 -29.06 6.43 -63.97
CA ASN A 61 -30.02 6.60 -65.06
C ASN A 61 -29.48 6.05 -66.39
N GLY A 62 -28.18 6.21 -66.65
CA GLY A 62 -27.52 5.64 -67.82
C GLY A 62 -27.52 4.11 -67.80
N LEU A 63 -27.20 3.50 -66.66
CA LEU A 63 -27.25 2.05 -66.45
C LEU A 63 -28.67 1.51 -66.57
N LYS A 64 -29.67 2.23 -66.03
CA LYS A 64 -31.09 1.88 -66.17
C LYS A 64 -31.51 1.77 -67.62
N ARG A 65 -31.27 2.82 -68.42
CA ARG A 65 -31.64 2.86 -69.83
C ARG A 65 -31.02 1.71 -70.61
N LYS A 66 -29.70 1.50 -70.44
CA LYS A 66 -28.98 0.40 -71.11
C LYS A 66 -29.51 -0.98 -70.69
N ALA A 67 -29.75 -1.19 -69.39
CA ALA A 67 -30.28 -2.46 -68.89
C ALA A 67 -31.73 -2.71 -69.37
N GLU A 68 -32.58 -1.69 -69.47
CA GLU A 68 -33.94 -1.80 -70.00
C GLU A 68 -33.97 -2.07 -71.51
N ASP A 69 -33.07 -1.44 -72.27
CA ASP A 69 -32.96 -1.67 -73.72
C ASP A 69 -32.43 -3.08 -74.02
N ASP A 70 -31.39 -3.52 -73.32
CA ASP A 70 -30.87 -4.89 -73.44
C ASP A 70 -31.89 -5.93 -72.96
N LEU A 71 -32.67 -5.63 -71.91
CA LEU A 71 -33.74 -6.52 -71.43
C LEU A 71 -34.84 -6.71 -72.48
N LYS A 72 -35.33 -5.62 -73.10
CA LYS A 72 -36.35 -5.71 -74.17
C LYS A 72 -35.85 -6.54 -75.35
N ARG A 73 -34.57 -6.40 -75.71
CA ARG A 73 -33.95 -7.21 -76.76
C ARG A 73 -33.89 -8.69 -76.35
N ALA A 74 -33.34 -8.98 -75.17
CA ALA A 74 -33.16 -10.34 -74.69
C ALA A 74 -34.51 -11.07 -74.51
N GLU A 75 -35.54 -10.39 -74.00
CA GLU A 75 -36.90 -10.93 -73.89
C GLU A 75 -37.50 -11.23 -75.26
N LYS A 76 -37.40 -10.30 -76.21
CA LYS A 76 -37.92 -10.51 -77.57
C LYS A 76 -37.21 -11.66 -78.29
N ASP A 77 -35.89 -11.74 -78.20
CA ASP A 77 -35.11 -12.79 -78.85
C ASP A 77 -35.36 -14.16 -78.16
N ASN A 78 -35.50 -14.19 -76.84
CA ASN A 78 -35.80 -15.42 -76.12
C ASN A 78 -37.25 -15.90 -76.36
N ASP A 79 -38.23 -15.00 -76.44
CA ASP A 79 -39.63 -15.37 -76.66
C ASP A 79 -39.93 -15.76 -78.12
N MET A 80 -39.17 -15.23 -79.09
CA MET A 80 -39.41 -15.48 -80.52
C MET A 80 -38.48 -16.52 -81.14
N ILE A 81 -37.26 -16.72 -80.61
CA ILE A 81 -36.21 -17.52 -81.24
C ILE A 81 -35.74 -18.67 -80.35
N PHE A 82 -35.34 -18.39 -79.10
CA PHE A 82 -34.62 -19.38 -78.28
C PHE A 82 -35.51 -20.21 -77.36
N LEU A 83 -36.64 -19.65 -76.90
CA LEU A 83 -37.64 -20.27 -76.03
C LEU A 83 -37.05 -20.95 -74.77
N ASN A 84 -35.98 -20.39 -74.21
CA ASN A 84 -35.37 -20.95 -73.00
C ASN A 84 -36.16 -20.53 -71.74
N PRO A 85 -36.35 -21.44 -70.76
CA PRO A 85 -36.99 -21.09 -69.50
C PRO A 85 -36.14 -20.08 -68.72
N VAL A 86 -36.78 -19.03 -68.22
CA VAL A 86 -36.13 -17.99 -67.41
C VAL A 86 -36.08 -18.46 -65.95
N PRO A 87 -34.90 -18.73 -65.37
CA PRO A 87 -34.80 -19.20 -64.00
C PRO A 87 -35.19 -18.11 -63.00
N PRO A 88 -35.79 -18.46 -61.85
CA PRO A 88 -36.07 -17.52 -60.78
C PRO A 88 -34.76 -17.02 -60.14
N LYS A 89 -34.81 -15.82 -59.55
CA LYS A 89 -33.65 -15.16 -58.94
C LYS A 89 -32.91 -16.02 -57.90
N SER A 90 -33.63 -16.90 -57.19
CA SER A 90 -33.08 -17.82 -56.18
C SER A 90 -32.19 -18.92 -56.77
N GLU A 91 -32.36 -19.26 -58.04
CA GLU A 91 -31.59 -20.30 -58.74
C GLU A 91 -30.35 -19.73 -59.45
N LEU A 92 -30.21 -18.40 -59.49
CA LEU A 92 -29.05 -17.76 -60.09
C LEU A 92 -27.81 -17.92 -59.19
N LYS A 93 -26.70 -18.39 -59.78
CA LYS A 93 -25.40 -18.45 -59.08
C LYS A 93 -25.02 -17.06 -58.58
N ILE A 94 -24.69 -16.96 -57.29
CA ILE A 94 -24.09 -15.77 -56.67
C ILE A 94 -22.80 -15.43 -57.41
N LEU A 95 -22.62 -14.15 -57.73
CA LEU A 95 -21.43 -13.68 -58.44
C LEU A 95 -20.19 -13.81 -57.56
N ASP A 96 -19.14 -14.39 -58.13
CA ASP A 96 -17.85 -14.53 -57.48
C ASP A 96 -17.25 -13.14 -57.23
N ARG A 97 -16.73 -12.90 -56.03
CA ARG A 97 -16.18 -11.60 -55.60
C ARG A 97 -14.66 -11.65 -55.62
N PHE A 98 -14.03 -10.63 -56.19
CA PHE A 98 -12.59 -10.46 -56.12
C PHE A 98 -12.28 -9.11 -55.49
N ASN A 99 -11.55 -9.10 -54.38
CA ASN A 99 -11.17 -7.87 -53.70
C ASN A 99 -9.89 -7.31 -54.34
N MET A 100 -9.99 -6.13 -54.95
CA MET A 100 -8.83 -5.43 -55.55
C MET A 100 -8.22 -4.37 -54.64
N ALA A 101 -8.76 -4.20 -53.42
CA ALA A 101 -8.30 -3.22 -52.46
C ALA A 101 -7.78 -3.90 -51.20
N GLU A 102 -6.53 -3.62 -50.87
CA GLU A 102 -5.91 -4.00 -49.60
C GLU A 102 -5.85 -2.78 -48.67
N VAL A 103 -6.20 -3.00 -47.40
CA VAL A 103 -6.07 -1.97 -46.37
C VAL A 103 -4.59 -1.83 -46.04
N LYS A 104 -3.97 -0.72 -46.47
CA LYS A 104 -2.62 -0.37 -46.06
C LYS A 104 -2.67 0.46 -44.79
N VAL A 105 -2.30 -0.17 -43.68
CA VAL A 105 -2.06 0.55 -42.43
C VAL A 105 -0.68 1.23 -42.55
N PRO A 106 -0.57 2.54 -42.30
CA PRO A 106 0.73 3.21 -42.27
C PRO A 106 1.67 2.50 -41.30
N LEU A 107 2.94 2.32 -41.68
CA LEU A 107 3.93 1.59 -40.88
C LEU A 107 4.13 2.24 -39.50
N GLN A 108 3.97 3.55 -39.43
CA GLN A 108 4.02 4.34 -38.20
C GLN A 108 2.90 3.98 -37.21
N VAL A 109 1.74 3.55 -37.72
CA VAL A 109 0.59 3.13 -36.90
C VAL A 109 0.66 1.65 -36.60
N ALA A 110 1.19 0.84 -37.52
CA ALA A 110 1.37 -0.59 -37.32
C ALA A 110 2.44 -0.88 -36.25
N ASN A 111 3.58 -0.18 -36.31
CA ASN A 111 4.73 -0.40 -35.42
C ASN A 111 5.22 0.93 -34.80
N PRO A 112 4.43 1.57 -33.93
CA PRO A 112 4.77 2.89 -33.38
C PRO A 112 6.08 2.93 -32.58
N TYR A 113 6.46 1.81 -31.95
CA TYR A 113 7.69 1.71 -31.15
C TYR A 113 8.98 1.82 -31.98
N ASP A 114 8.97 1.42 -33.25
CA ASP A 114 10.15 1.49 -34.13
C ASP A 114 10.47 2.93 -34.53
N TYR A 115 9.49 3.83 -34.44
CA TYR A 115 9.60 5.24 -34.82
C TYR A 115 9.80 6.18 -33.61
N LEU A 116 9.98 5.61 -32.41
CA LEU A 116 10.27 6.32 -31.16
C LEU A 116 11.74 6.09 -30.74
N GLY A 117 12.48 7.16 -30.48
CA GLY A 117 13.90 7.11 -30.08
C GLY A 117 14.65 8.42 -30.33
N ASP A 118 15.83 8.58 -29.74
CA ASP A 118 16.63 9.83 -29.77
C ASP A 118 16.97 10.33 -31.19
N LYS A 119 16.88 9.46 -32.21
CA LYS A 119 17.08 9.78 -33.64
C LYS A 119 15.93 9.31 -34.54
N ALA A 120 14.81 8.89 -33.95
CA ALA A 120 13.67 8.38 -34.70
C ALA A 120 12.74 9.53 -35.15
N GLU A 121 11.86 9.26 -36.11
CA GLU A 121 11.00 10.27 -36.75
C GLU A 121 10.11 11.04 -35.75
N PHE A 122 9.62 10.36 -34.71
CA PHE A 122 8.81 10.98 -33.67
C PHE A 122 9.60 11.46 -32.44
N GLY A 123 10.93 11.33 -32.48
CA GLY A 123 11.81 11.70 -31.38
C GLY A 123 11.70 10.76 -30.17
N PRO A 124 12.31 11.14 -29.03
CA PRO A 124 12.30 10.32 -27.83
C PRO A 124 10.92 10.28 -27.19
N ALA A 125 10.58 9.15 -26.56
CA ALA A 125 9.34 9.03 -25.82
C ALA A 125 9.29 10.04 -24.66
N LEU A 126 8.25 10.89 -24.65
CA LEU A 126 8.06 11.97 -23.67
C LEU A 126 8.08 11.46 -22.21
N PHE A 127 7.57 10.25 -21.98
CA PHE A 127 7.44 9.63 -20.66
C PHE A 127 8.41 8.47 -20.45
N SER A 128 9.56 8.44 -21.16
CA SER A 128 10.58 7.39 -21.02
C SER A 128 11.13 7.22 -19.59
N ARG A 129 11.04 8.27 -18.76
CA ARG A 129 11.43 8.24 -17.34
C ARG A 129 10.27 8.00 -16.37
N LEU A 130 9.04 7.96 -16.86
CA LEU A 130 7.86 7.75 -16.03
C LEU A 130 7.76 6.26 -15.72
N VAL A 131 7.95 5.93 -14.46
CA VAL A 131 7.79 4.56 -13.97
C VAL A 131 6.29 4.25 -13.87
N PRO A 132 5.82 3.09 -14.37
CA PRO A 132 4.41 2.72 -14.28
C PRO A 132 3.90 2.74 -12.83
N PHE A 133 2.68 3.22 -12.62
CA PHE A 133 2.08 3.29 -11.28
C PHE A 133 2.06 1.93 -10.56
N SER A 134 1.85 0.84 -11.30
CA SER A 134 1.92 -0.53 -10.77
C SER A 134 3.26 -0.86 -10.13
N VAL A 135 4.38 -0.34 -10.67
CA VAL A 135 5.72 -0.54 -10.09
C VAL A 135 5.88 0.28 -8.81
N HIS A 136 5.31 1.49 -8.75
CA HIS A 136 5.28 2.27 -7.51
C HIS A 136 4.48 1.57 -6.41
N MET A 137 3.29 1.05 -6.73
CA MET A 137 2.52 0.23 -5.79
C MET A 137 3.30 -0.99 -5.33
N ALA A 138 3.96 -1.68 -6.27
CA ALA A 138 4.77 -2.86 -5.99
C ALA A 138 5.94 -2.54 -5.03
N ILE A 139 6.62 -1.39 -5.20
CA ILE A 139 7.63 -0.90 -4.25
C ILE A 139 7.03 -0.72 -2.85
N SER A 140 5.91 -0.01 -2.73
CA SER A 140 5.27 0.24 -1.43
C SER A 140 4.82 -1.05 -0.75
N ILE A 141 4.27 -2.00 -1.49
CA ILE A 141 3.88 -3.32 -0.97
C ILE A 141 5.10 -4.08 -0.45
N TYR A 142 6.22 -4.07 -1.17
CA TYR A 142 7.44 -4.71 -0.70
C TYR A 142 7.99 -4.04 0.56
N GLU A 143 8.05 -2.71 0.60
CA GLU A 143 8.53 -1.98 1.77
C GLU A 143 7.70 -2.31 3.01
N GLU A 144 6.38 -2.39 2.87
CA GLU A 144 5.49 -2.82 3.96
C GLU A 144 5.78 -4.26 4.40
N ARG A 145 5.97 -5.20 3.46
CA ARG A 145 6.26 -6.60 3.77
C ARG A 145 7.63 -6.78 4.43
N ARG A 146 8.65 -6.10 3.93
CA ARG A 146 9.99 -6.05 4.53
C ARG A 146 9.90 -5.54 5.96
N ASP A 147 9.21 -4.42 6.16
CA ASP A 147 9.06 -3.82 7.49
C ASP A 147 8.26 -4.71 8.43
N ARG A 148 7.24 -5.41 7.93
CA ARG A 148 6.50 -6.42 8.69
C ARG A 148 7.40 -7.58 9.10
N MET A 149 8.11 -8.18 8.14
CA MET A 149 9.01 -9.31 8.38
C MET A 149 10.11 -8.94 9.38
N VAL A 150 10.78 -7.80 9.21
CA VAL A 150 11.88 -7.39 10.08
C VAL A 150 11.36 -6.96 11.46
N ASN A 151 10.36 -6.06 11.52
CA ASN A 151 9.94 -5.49 12.80
C ASN A 151 9.06 -6.45 13.60
N GLN A 152 8.09 -7.11 12.97
CA GLN A 152 7.14 -7.98 13.67
C GLN A 152 7.67 -9.40 13.81
N ASN A 153 8.18 -10.01 12.74
CA ASN A 153 8.53 -11.44 12.83
C ASN A 153 9.91 -11.67 13.47
N ILE A 154 10.85 -10.71 13.36
CA ILE A 154 12.22 -10.87 13.87
C ILE A 154 12.46 -10.03 15.11
N ILE A 155 12.34 -8.70 15.02
CA ILE A 155 12.73 -7.80 16.12
C ILE A 155 11.81 -7.99 17.33
N GLN A 156 10.50 -8.04 17.13
CA GLN A 156 9.54 -8.23 18.23
C GLN A 156 9.75 -9.56 18.96
N GLU A 157 10.06 -10.65 18.25
CA GLU A 157 10.39 -11.94 18.87
C GLU A 157 11.70 -11.87 19.68
N LEU A 158 12.74 -11.20 19.17
CA LEU A 158 13.98 -10.98 19.92
C LEU A 158 13.77 -10.10 21.16
N GLU A 159 12.93 -9.07 21.07
CA GLU A 159 12.54 -8.23 22.20
C GLU A 159 11.74 -9.03 23.23
N ALA A 160 10.78 -9.86 22.80
CA ALA A 160 10.01 -10.75 23.66
C ALA A 160 10.89 -11.79 24.38
N LEU A 161 11.89 -12.34 23.70
CA LEU A 161 12.88 -13.22 24.32
C LEU A 161 13.67 -12.50 25.42
N THR A 162 14.03 -11.23 25.21
CA THR A 162 14.73 -10.41 26.20
C THR A 162 13.84 -10.12 27.41
N GLU A 163 12.58 -9.81 27.17
CA GLU A 163 11.61 -9.59 28.25
C GLU A 163 11.43 -10.85 29.11
N LYS A 164 11.37 -12.04 28.49
CA LYS A 164 11.34 -13.31 29.23
C LYS A 164 12.57 -13.49 30.13
N VAL A 165 13.76 -13.07 29.70
CA VAL A 165 14.97 -13.08 30.54
C VAL A 165 14.79 -12.16 31.73
N HIS A 166 14.36 -10.91 31.53
CA HIS A 166 14.16 -9.96 32.61
C HIS A 166 13.10 -10.42 33.62
N VAL A 167 11.99 -11.00 33.15
CA VAL A 167 10.94 -11.58 34.00
C VAL A 167 11.51 -12.71 34.86
N LEU A 168 12.30 -13.62 34.26
CA LEU A 168 12.93 -14.71 34.99
C LEU A 168 13.92 -14.17 36.03
N LEU A 169 14.85 -13.30 35.63
CA LEU A 169 15.87 -12.71 36.51
C LEU A 169 15.22 -11.96 37.69
N SER A 170 14.17 -11.21 37.43
CA SER A 170 13.39 -10.55 38.48
C SER A 170 12.68 -11.56 39.40
N SER A 171 12.11 -12.64 38.87
CA SER A 171 11.45 -13.66 39.70
C SER A 171 12.41 -14.35 40.70
N ILE A 172 13.70 -14.42 40.35
CA ILE A 172 14.76 -14.99 41.20
C ILE A 172 15.55 -13.94 42.00
N GLY A 173 15.14 -12.67 41.95
CA GLY A 173 15.75 -11.60 42.74
C GLY A 173 17.08 -11.08 42.19
N LEU A 174 17.47 -11.42 40.96
CA LEU A 174 18.69 -10.93 40.32
C LEU A 174 18.44 -9.62 39.57
N PRO A 175 19.43 -8.70 39.53
CA PRO A 175 20.75 -8.76 40.17
C PRO A 175 20.78 -8.37 41.65
N GLY A 176 19.65 -7.93 42.23
CA GLY A 176 19.57 -7.38 43.58
C GLY A 176 20.13 -8.31 44.67
N SER A 177 19.95 -9.62 44.53
CA SER A 177 20.43 -10.62 45.48
C SER A 177 21.96 -10.75 45.49
N LEU A 178 22.63 -10.64 44.33
CA LEU A 178 24.09 -10.60 44.22
C LEU A 178 24.66 -9.28 44.78
N GLN A 179 24.03 -8.17 44.41
CA GLN A 179 24.43 -6.83 44.84
C GLN A 179 24.31 -6.63 46.35
N ALA A 180 23.30 -7.24 46.99
CA ALA A 180 23.12 -7.15 48.44
C ALA A 180 24.30 -7.74 49.23
N LEU A 181 25.05 -8.69 48.66
CA LEU A 181 26.20 -9.37 49.25
C LEU A 181 27.56 -8.79 48.84
N GLU A 182 27.59 -7.79 47.95
CA GLU A 182 28.85 -7.19 47.50
C GLU A 182 29.55 -6.41 48.61
N LYS A 183 30.88 -6.56 48.68
CA LYS A 183 31.78 -5.84 49.58
C LYS A 183 32.63 -4.87 48.74
N PRO A 184 32.83 -3.61 49.16
CA PRO A 184 32.37 -3.01 50.42
C PRO A 184 30.86 -2.74 50.46
N LEU A 185 30.31 -2.72 51.68
CA LEU A 185 28.91 -2.37 51.96
C LEU A 185 28.67 -0.90 51.61
N GLY A 186 28.25 -0.66 50.36
CA GLY A 186 27.91 0.63 49.79
C GLY A 186 26.84 0.46 48.73
N LEU A 187 26.56 1.51 47.96
CA LEU A 187 25.69 1.38 46.80
C LEU A 187 26.38 0.51 45.73
N PRO A 188 25.70 -0.46 45.12
CA PRO A 188 26.28 -1.24 44.03
C PRO A 188 26.75 -0.34 42.88
N PRO A 189 27.93 -0.54 42.29
CA PRO A 189 28.46 0.32 41.22
C PRO A 189 27.52 0.44 40.02
N SER A 190 26.81 -0.64 39.67
CA SER A 190 25.80 -0.63 38.60
C SER A 190 24.63 0.31 38.91
N LEU A 191 24.14 0.30 40.15
CA LEU A 191 23.05 1.17 40.58
C LEU A 191 23.51 2.63 40.62
N VAL A 192 24.74 2.89 41.08
CA VAL A 192 25.32 4.25 41.05
C VAL A 192 25.42 4.75 39.61
N GLN A 193 25.89 3.91 38.68
CA GLN A 193 25.95 4.25 37.27
C GLN A 193 24.56 4.53 36.68
N HIS A 194 23.55 3.70 36.99
CA HIS A 194 22.16 3.95 36.59
C HIS A 194 21.64 5.28 37.16
N ALA A 195 21.88 5.55 38.44
CA ALA A 195 21.48 6.79 39.10
C ALA A 195 22.21 8.02 38.53
N GLU A 196 23.49 7.91 38.20
CA GLU A 196 24.26 8.96 37.53
C GLU A 196 23.73 9.23 36.12
N GLU A 197 23.42 8.19 35.36
CA GLU A 197 22.84 8.33 34.02
C GLU A 197 21.50 9.07 34.06
N LEU A 198 20.64 8.73 35.03
CA LEU A 198 19.35 9.41 35.22
C LEU A 198 19.51 10.86 35.67
N ARG A 199 20.48 11.15 36.53
CA ARG A 199 20.81 12.51 36.98
C ARG A 199 21.35 13.37 35.84
N GLN A 200 22.32 12.86 35.09
CA GLN A 200 22.88 13.56 33.92
C GLN A 200 21.83 13.78 32.82
N GLY A 201 20.91 12.84 32.66
CA GLY A 201 19.85 12.90 31.68
C GLY A 201 18.61 13.68 32.09
N ASP A 202 18.56 14.26 33.30
CA ASP A 202 17.38 14.85 33.93
C ASP A 202 16.12 14.00 33.67
N ALA A 203 16.18 12.72 34.08
CA ALA A 203 15.21 11.71 33.67
C ALA A 203 13.75 12.11 33.89
N ILE A 204 13.44 12.66 35.06
CA ILE A 204 12.09 13.11 35.42
C ILE A 204 11.69 14.32 34.59
N GLY A 205 12.54 15.36 34.53
CA GLY A 205 12.27 16.56 33.74
C GLY A 205 12.09 16.24 32.24
N ARG A 206 12.92 15.35 31.70
CA ARG A 206 12.83 14.85 30.32
C ARG A 206 11.51 14.16 30.03
N VAL A 207 11.04 13.30 30.93
CA VAL A 207 9.76 12.60 30.76
C VAL A 207 8.60 13.59 30.82
N HIS A 208 8.56 14.49 31.82
CA HIS A 208 7.52 15.52 31.91
C HIS A 208 7.50 16.43 30.68
N LYS A 209 8.67 16.87 30.22
CA LYS A 209 8.79 17.67 29.00
C LYS A 209 8.28 16.92 27.77
N SER A 210 8.65 15.64 27.63
CA SER A 210 8.21 14.83 26.49
C SER A 210 6.70 14.60 26.50
N LEU A 211 6.11 14.34 27.67
CA LEU A 211 4.65 14.25 27.83
C LEU A 211 3.96 15.57 27.47
N ALA A 212 4.48 16.71 27.96
CA ALA A 212 3.93 18.02 27.63
C ALA A 212 4.07 18.37 26.14
N ASP A 213 5.17 17.98 25.50
CA ASP A 213 5.38 18.16 24.06
C ASP A 213 4.43 17.27 23.24
N ILE A 214 4.19 16.03 23.66
CA ILE A 214 3.16 15.15 23.06
C ILE A 214 1.77 15.78 23.20
N ASP A 215 1.42 16.32 24.36
CA ASP A 215 0.13 16.98 24.58
C ASP A 215 -0.05 18.22 23.70
N LYS A 216 1.03 19.00 23.49
CA LYS A 216 1.00 20.12 22.54
C LYS A 216 0.82 19.67 21.10
N LEU A 217 1.54 18.62 20.67
CA LEU A 217 1.41 18.06 19.32
C LEU A 217 -0.01 17.56 19.09
N ARG A 218 -0.55 16.78 20.04
CA ARG A 218 -1.93 16.31 19.99
C ARG A 218 -2.94 17.45 19.90
N ALA A 219 -2.79 18.50 20.72
CA ALA A 219 -3.69 19.65 20.68
C ALA A 219 -3.63 20.39 19.34
N ALA A 220 -2.43 20.53 18.76
CA ALA A 220 -2.25 21.13 17.44
C ALA A 220 -2.89 20.27 16.33
N ASP A 221 -2.67 18.96 16.35
CA ASP A 221 -3.24 18.04 15.35
C ASP A 221 -4.77 18.00 15.44
N LEU A 222 -5.31 17.97 16.67
CA LEU A 222 -6.75 18.01 16.89
C LEU A 222 -7.35 19.33 16.39
N ALA A 223 -6.70 20.47 16.65
CA ALA A 223 -7.18 21.76 16.14
C ALA A 223 -7.16 21.83 14.61
N ILE A 224 -6.15 21.25 13.96
CA ILE A 224 -6.06 21.15 12.50
C ILE A 224 -7.18 20.25 11.95
N PHE A 225 -7.41 19.10 12.58
CA PHE A 225 -8.46 18.16 12.22
C PHE A 225 -9.86 18.78 12.35
N GLU A 226 -10.16 19.40 13.50
CA GLU A 226 -11.43 20.08 13.75
C GLU A 226 -11.67 21.21 12.76
N ALA A 227 -10.63 21.96 12.36
CA ALA A 227 -10.76 22.97 11.31
C ALA A 227 -11.13 22.38 9.93
N GLY A 228 -10.65 21.18 9.61
CA GLY A 228 -11.05 20.45 8.39
C GLY A 228 -12.49 19.94 8.47
N LYS A 229 -12.85 19.32 9.60
CA LYS A 229 -14.20 18.79 9.85
C LYS A 229 -15.26 19.90 9.91
N ALA A 230 -14.93 21.03 10.52
CA ALA A 230 -15.79 22.21 10.53
C ALA A 230 -16.04 22.75 9.12
N ALA A 231 -15.04 22.72 8.23
CA ALA A 231 -15.22 23.12 6.84
C ALA A 231 -16.19 22.20 6.09
N LEU A 232 -16.08 20.87 6.28
CA LEU A 232 -17.02 19.90 5.70
C LEU A 232 -18.44 20.06 6.24
N THR A 233 -18.57 20.32 7.54
CA THR A 233 -19.88 20.53 8.19
C THR A 233 -20.52 21.82 7.68
N ALA A 234 -19.75 22.90 7.58
CA ALA A 234 -20.22 24.17 7.04
C ALA A 234 -20.68 24.05 5.58
N GLU A 235 -19.97 23.29 4.76
CA GLU A 235 -20.39 23.03 3.37
C GLU A 235 -21.71 22.26 3.31
N ARG A 236 -21.87 21.22 4.12
CA ARG A 236 -23.13 20.47 4.21
C ARG A 236 -24.29 21.36 4.63
N ASP A 237 -24.10 22.15 5.68
CA ASP A 237 -25.14 23.03 6.21
C ASP A 237 -25.51 24.15 5.20
N GLU A 238 -24.52 24.64 4.43
CA GLU A 238 -24.73 25.57 3.31
C GLU A 238 -25.52 24.91 2.16
N ASP A 239 -25.15 23.69 1.75
CA ASP A 239 -25.80 22.91 0.69
C ASP A 239 -27.27 22.62 1.05
N GLU A 240 -27.54 22.19 2.28
CA GLU A 240 -28.91 21.97 2.78
C GLU A 240 -29.75 23.26 2.76
N ARG A 241 -29.15 24.39 3.15
CA ARG A 241 -29.81 25.70 3.14
C ARG A 241 -30.15 26.16 1.72
N LEU A 242 -29.23 25.98 0.77
CA LEU A 242 -29.44 26.38 -0.63
C LEU A 242 -30.45 25.46 -1.33
N LYS A 243 -30.39 24.16 -1.05
CA LYS A 243 -31.38 23.17 -1.51
C LYS A 243 -32.79 23.51 -1.00
N ALA A 244 -32.92 23.91 0.26
CA ALA A 244 -34.19 24.35 0.83
C ALA A 244 -34.71 25.65 0.17
N LYS A 245 -33.81 26.55 -0.25
CA LYS A 245 -34.17 27.84 -0.87
C LYS A 245 -34.57 27.71 -2.34
N TYR A 246 -33.84 26.95 -3.15
CA TYR A 246 -34.04 26.87 -4.61
C TYR A 246 -34.80 25.62 -5.07
N GLY A 247 -35.06 24.67 -4.18
CA GLY A 247 -35.75 23.42 -4.50
C GLY A 247 -34.91 22.50 -5.40
N THR A 248 -35.44 21.31 -5.68
CA THR A 248 -34.73 20.25 -6.44
C THR A 248 -34.69 20.48 -7.96
N ASP A 249 -35.45 21.43 -8.49
CA ASP A 249 -35.53 21.71 -9.93
C ASP A 249 -34.33 22.55 -10.44
N ARG A 250 -33.84 23.50 -9.63
CA ARG A 250 -32.66 24.33 -9.95
C ARG A 250 -31.39 23.84 -9.24
N TRP A 251 -31.53 23.18 -8.09
CA TRP A 251 -30.42 22.59 -7.34
C TRP A 251 -30.26 21.11 -7.67
N THR A 252 -29.66 20.80 -8.83
CA THR A 252 -29.48 19.42 -9.32
C THR A 252 -28.20 18.75 -8.81
N ARG A 253 -27.63 19.28 -7.73
CA ARG A 253 -26.35 18.84 -7.19
C ARG A 253 -26.51 17.67 -6.21
N PRO A 254 -25.60 16.67 -6.20
CA PRO A 254 -25.59 15.66 -5.16
C PRO A 254 -25.21 16.25 -3.80
N ASP A 255 -25.89 15.77 -2.76
CA ASP A 255 -25.62 16.10 -1.35
C ASP A 255 -24.17 15.70 -0.98
N SER A 256 -23.60 16.35 0.02
CA SER A 256 -22.20 16.15 0.45
C SER A 256 -21.82 14.69 0.74
N LEU A 257 -22.77 13.88 1.21
CA LEU A 257 -22.57 12.44 1.48
C LEU A 257 -22.87 11.54 0.27
N ALA A 258 -23.60 12.04 -0.73
CA ALA A 258 -23.90 11.33 -1.96
C ALA A 258 -22.81 11.55 -3.03
N ASP A 259 -22.07 12.66 -2.94
CA ASP A 259 -20.89 12.90 -3.75
C ASP A 259 -19.77 11.91 -3.38
N PRO A 260 -19.20 11.14 -4.34
CA PRO A 260 -18.15 10.18 -4.05
C PRO A 260 -16.94 10.78 -3.32
N GLN A 261 -16.55 12.02 -3.66
CA GLN A 261 -15.43 12.70 -3.02
C GLN A 261 -15.77 13.16 -1.60
N GLY A 262 -16.98 13.69 -1.38
CA GLY A 262 -17.46 14.06 -0.05
C GLY A 262 -17.61 12.85 0.88
N ALA A 263 -18.17 11.74 0.40
CA ALA A 263 -18.28 10.49 1.16
C ALA A 263 -16.91 9.95 1.60
N MET A 264 -15.91 9.98 0.71
CA MET A 264 -14.53 9.59 1.02
C MET A 264 -13.93 10.48 2.10
N LEU A 265 -14.16 11.80 2.06
CA LEU A 265 -13.65 12.74 3.07
C LEU A 265 -14.28 12.50 4.45
N TRP A 266 -15.60 12.22 4.50
CA TRP A 266 -16.27 11.88 5.76
C TRP A 266 -15.82 10.53 6.33
N SER A 267 -15.57 9.53 5.47
CA SER A 267 -14.96 8.25 5.89
C SER A 267 -13.57 8.47 6.48
N HIS A 268 -12.72 9.23 5.79
CA HIS A 268 -11.38 9.55 6.25
C HIS A 268 -11.40 10.33 7.57
N ALA A 269 -12.38 11.22 7.77
CA ALA A 269 -12.58 11.89 9.06
C ALA A 269 -12.88 10.90 10.20
N GLY A 270 -13.72 9.88 9.95
CA GLY A 270 -14.01 8.82 10.91
C GLY A 270 -12.79 7.96 11.25
N GLU A 271 -11.94 7.66 10.27
CA GLU A 271 -10.68 6.94 10.49
C GLU A 271 -9.71 7.73 11.38
N ILE A 272 -9.56 9.04 11.12
CA ILE A 272 -8.73 9.93 11.92
C ILE A 272 -9.26 10.04 13.36
N GLU A 273 -10.58 10.11 13.56
CA GLU A 273 -11.18 10.05 14.91
C GLU A 273 -10.83 8.75 15.62
N GLY A 274 -10.86 7.61 14.92
CA GLY A 274 -10.42 6.33 15.45
C GLY A 274 -8.96 6.35 15.93
N TYR A 275 -8.06 7.00 15.17
CA TYR A 275 -6.67 7.18 15.57
C TYR A 275 -6.53 8.01 16.84
N PHE A 276 -7.26 9.12 16.97
CA PHE A 276 -7.24 9.93 18.19
C PHE A 276 -7.80 9.17 19.40
N GLN A 277 -8.86 8.38 19.24
CA GLN A 277 -9.42 7.58 20.35
C GLN A 277 -8.44 6.52 20.83
N SER A 278 -7.80 5.79 19.90
CA SER A 278 -6.78 4.79 20.21
C SER A 278 -5.56 5.44 20.90
N SER A 279 -5.12 6.60 20.43
CA SER A 279 -3.98 7.31 21.02
C SER A 279 -4.24 7.79 22.45
N VAL A 280 -5.48 8.20 22.79
CA VAL A 280 -5.83 8.57 24.18
C VAL A 280 -5.57 7.42 25.15
N SER A 281 -6.02 6.21 24.77
CA SER A 281 -5.86 5.02 25.62
C SER A 281 -4.38 4.66 25.81
N SER A 282 -3.61 4.69 24.73
CA SER A 282 -2.16 4.42 24.73
C SER A 282 -1.39 5.44 25.56
N ASP A 283 -1.69 6.73 25.41
CA ASP A 283 -1.04 7.80 26.16
C ASP A 283 -1.35 7.70 27.66
N SER A 284 -2.57 7.28 28.03
CA SER A 284 -2.93 7.04 29.43
C SER A 284 -2.08 5.93 30.05
N ILE A 285 -1.90 4.82 29.34
CA ILE A 285 -1.08 3.69 29.82
C ILE A 285 0.36 4.15 30.11
N VAL A 286 0.95 4.99 29.25
CA VAL A 286 2.31 5.51 29.46
C VAL A 286 2.36 6.44 30.67
N ARG A 287 1.35 7.31 30.86
CA ARG A 287 1.26 8.17 32.04
C ARG A 287 1.11 7.37 33.33
N ASP A 288 0.26 6.35 33.34
CA ASP A 288 0.04 5.49 34.50
C ASP A 288 1.31 4.71 34.86
N LYS A 289 2.03 4.19 33.84
CA LYS A 289 3.34 3.57 34.02
C LYS A 289 4.35 4.54 34.63
N PHE A 290 4.38 5.79 34.18
CA PHE A 290 5.29 6.79 34.75
C PHE A 290 4.92 7.13 36.19
N ALA A 291 3.65 7.44 36.47
CA ALA A 291 3.15 7.76 37.81
C ALA A 291 3.45 6.64 38.83
N ALA A 292 3.29 5.38 38.43
CA ALA A 292 3.57 4.23 39.29
C ALA A 292 5.07 4.06 39.67
N ASN A 293 6.00 4.64 38.91
CA ASN A 293 7.44 4.52 39.14
C ASN A 293 8.11 5.86 39.47
N GLU A 294 7.38 6.98 39.45
CA GLU A 294 7.93 8.32 39.63
C GLU A 294 8.65 8.48 40.97
N ASP A 295 8.08 7.96 42.06
CA ASP A 295 8.68 8.04 43.39
C ASP A 295 10.04 7.32 43.46
N LEU A 296 10.15 6.13 42.84
CA LEU A 296 11.39 5.37 42.78
C LEU A 296 12.44 6.08 41.91
N LEU A 297 12.01 6.65 40.78
CA LEU A 297 12.89 7.45 39.92
C LEU A 297 13.37 8.71 40.65
N ARG A 298 12.55 9.33 41.49
CA ARG A 298 12.92 10.50 42.30
C ARG A 298 13.97 10.15 43.34
N VAL A 299 13.86 8.99 43.96
CA VAL A 299 14.90 8.44 44.85
C VAL A 299 16.21 8.27 44.06
N MET A 300 16.16 7.69 42.86
CA MET A 300 17.33 7.47 41.99
C MET A 300 17.98 8.73 41.44
N CYS A 301 17.19 9.77 41.18
CA CYS A 301 17.68 11.08 40.75
C CYS A 301 18.18 11.94 41.92
N GLY A 302 17.96 11.50 43.16
CA GLY A 302 18.39 12.21 44.37
C GLY A 302 19.89 12.15 44.64
N SER A 303 20.29 12.56 45.84
CA SER A 303 21.69 12.41 46.28
C SER A 303 22.02 10.95 46.61
N ASP A 304 23.29 10.57 46.47
CA ASP A 304 23.77 9.23 46.86
C ASP A 304 23.43 8.91 48.32
N ARG A 305 23.37 9.94 49.18
CA ARG A 305 22.92 9.80 50.57
C ARG A 305 21.45 9.39 50.67
N GLY A 306 20.56 10.00 49.89
CA GLY A 306 19.15 9.60 49.83
C GLY A 306 18.96 8.19 49.25
N LEU A 307 19.82 7.79 48.30
CA LEU A 307 19.85 6.42 47.78
C LEU A 307 20.29 5.43 48.86
N MET A 308 21.31 5.77 49.66
CA MET A 308 21.77 4.96 50.78
C MET A 308 20.72 4.86 51.90
N ASP A 309 19.98 5.93 52.19
CA ASP A 309 18.91 5.92 53.19
C ASP A 309 17.74 5.01 52.75
N PHE A 310 17.48 4.92 51.44
CA PHE A 310 16.46 4.02 50.90
C PHE A 310 16.87 2.55 50.89
N VAL A 311 18.17 2.25 50.80
CA VAL A 311 18.71 0.88 50.76
C VAL A 311 19.22 0.49 52.14
N PRO A 312 18.51 -0.40 52.89
CA PRO A 312 18.93 -0.81 54.22
C PRO A 312 20.39 -1.25 54.30
N SER A 313 21.10 -0.74 55.32
CA SER A 313 22.46 -1.19 55.65
C SER A 313 22.40 -2.61 56.22
N SER A 314 22.93 -3.60 55.51
CA SER A 314 23.08 -4.94 56.06
C SER A 314 24.24 -4.98 57.06
N THR A 315 24.00 -5.50 58.26
CA THR A 315 25.03 -5.69 59.28
C THR A 315 26.08 -6.68 58.81
N GLN A 316 27.36 -6.30 58.93
CA GLN A 316 28.51 -7.15 58.61
C GLN A 316 28.40 -8.52 59.29
N ARG A 317 28.34 -9.59 58.48
CA ARG A 317 28.66 -10.95 58.93
C ARG A 317 29.66 -11.58 57.97
N GLU A 318 30.52 -12.44 58.52
CA GLU A 318 31.45 -13.25 57.74
C GLU A 318 30.67 -14.20 56.84
N THR A 319 30.68 -13.92 55.53
CA THR A 319 30.18 -14.81 54.49
C THR A 319 31.03 -16.08 54.48
N SER A 320 30.44 -17.27 54.67
CA SER A 320 31.18 -18.54 54.60
C SER A 320 31.77 -18.74 53.20
N ASP A 321 32.85 -19.53 53.09
CA ASP A 321 33.54 -19.75 51.82
C ASP A 321 32.66 -20.51 50.81
N GLU A 322 31.73 -21.35 51.28
CA GLU A 322 30.72 -21.99 50.43
C GLU A 322 29.76 -20.96 49.81
N LEU A 323 29.35 -19.93 50.57
CA LEU A 323 28.51 -18.85 50.04
C LEU A 323 29.27 -18.00 49.01
N LYS A 324 30.56 -17.70 49.25
CA LYS A 324 31.39 -16.98 48.26
C LYS A 324 31.54 -17.77 46.96
N SER A 325 31.72 -19.08 47.03
CA SER A 325 31.77 -19.95 45.85
C SER A 325 30.44 -19.98 45.09
N ALA A 326 29.31 -20.05 45.79
CA ALA A 326 27.98 -19.98 45.17
C ALA A 326 27.72 -18.62 44.49
N VAL A 327 28.09 -17.51 45.14
CA VAL A 327 28.02 -16.15 44.58
C VAL A 327 28.89 -16.02 43.33
N GLY A 328 30.12 -16.55 43.35
CA GLY A 328 31.02 -16.51 42.19
C GLY A 328 30.44 -17.23 40.97
N ARG A 329 29.85 -18.42 41.18
CA ARG A 329 29.19 -19.19 40.12
C ARG A 329 27.95 -18.49 39.57
N LEU A 330 27.12 -17.93 40.44
CA LEU A 330 25.93 -17.19 40.05
C LEU A 330 26.28 -15.90 39.28
N ARG A 331 27.31 -15.16 39.72
CA ARG A 331 27.82 -13.98 39.01
C ARG A 331 28.36 -14.33 37.63
N SER A 332 29.10 -15.44 37.50
CA SER A 332 29.59 -15.89 36.19
C SER A 332 28.43 -16.19 35.24
N ALA A 333 27.44 -16.97 35.69
CA ALA A 333 26.28 -17.31 34.87
C ALA A 333 25.44 -16.08 34.49
N TYR A 334 25.26 -15.15 35.43
CA TYR A 334 24.57 -13.88 35.19
C TYR A 334 25.29 -13.01 34.15
N ASN A 335 26.63 -12.92 34.22
CA ASN A 335 27.42 -12.18 33.24
C ASN A 335 27.32 -12.76 31.82
N ASP A 336 27.15 -14.08 31.68
CA ASP A 336 26.95 -14.70 30.37
C ASP A 336 25.59 -14.33 29.77
N VAL A 337 24.54 -14.18 30.59
CA VAL A 337 23.24 -13.66 30.17
C VAL A 337 23.34 -12.19 29.74
N LEU A 338 24.05 -11.34 30.49
CA LEU A 338 24.28 -9.94 30.10
C LEU A 338 25.03 -9.81 28.77
N ARG A 339 25.98 -10.70 28.49
CA ARG A 339 26.66 -10.76 27.19
C ARG A 339 25.70 -11.12 26.06
N LEU A 340 24.79 -12.07 26.30
CA LEU A 340 23.74 -12.43 25.35
C LEU A 340 22.84 -11.22 25.04
N GLU A 341 22.35 -10.53 26.07
CA GLU A 341 21.52 -9.32 25.90
C GLU A 341 22.25 -8.24 25.09
N SER A 342 23.53 -7.98 25.39
CA SER A 342 24.32 -7.02 24.62
C SER A 342 24.50 -7.44 23.15
N LYS A 343 24.75 -8.73 22.89
CA LYS A 343 24.86 -9.29 21.54
C LYS A 343 23.55 -9.12 20.77
N ARG A 344 22.42 -9.44 21.40
CA ARG A 344 21.07 -9.32 20.84
C ARG A 344 20.71 -7.87 20.53
N ARG A 345 20.97 -6.93 21.45
CA ARG A 345 20.75 -5.50 21.22
C ARG A 345 21.51 -5.00 19.99
N LYS A 346 22.79 -5.37 19.85
CA LYS A 346 23.59 -5.02 18.66
C LYS A 346 23.05 -5.68 17.39
N LYS A 347 22.48 -6.88 17.49
CA LYS A 347 21.84 -7.59 16.37
C LYS A 347 20.59 -6.86 15.90
N VAL A 348 19.71 -6.45 16.81
CA VAL A 348 18.50 -5.67 16.49
C VAL A 348 18.84 -4.36 15.78
N GLU A 349 19.84 -3.62 16.27
CA GLU A 349 20.26 -2.38 15.62
C GLU A 349 20.80 -2.60 14.20
N ARG A 350 21.60 -3.66 13.98
CA ARG A 350 22.06 -4.02 12.63
C ARG A 350 20.91 -4.42 11.70
N LEU A 351 19.90 -5.15 12.22
CA LEU A 351 18.73 -5.53 11.42
C LEU A 351 17.94 -4.30 10.98
N ARG A 352 17.74 -3.32 11.89
CA ARG A 352 17.09 -2.03 11.57
C ARG A 352 17.87 -1.26 10.52
N GLU A 353 19.20 -1.22 10.62
CA GLU A 353 20.05 -0.54 9.64
C GLU A 353 20.00 -1.24 8.27
N ASN A 354 20.10 -2.57 8.24
CA ASN A 354 20.02 -3.35 7.01
C ASN A 354 18.68 -3.17 6.30
N ALA A 355 17.56 -3.21 7.03
CA ALA A 355 16.23 -2.97 6.46
C ALA A 355 16.11 -1.55 5.87
N ARG A 356 16.69 -0.53 6.51
CA ARG A 356 16.73 0.85 5.97
C ARG A 356 17.59 0.97 4.72
N ARG A 357 18.64 0.15 4.60
CA ARG A 357 19.56 0.14 3.45
C ARG A 357 19.06 -0.70 2.27
N ASP A 358 18.06 -1.55 2.48
CA ASP A 358 17.45 -2.36 1.44
C ASP A 358 16.59 -1.49 0.51
N ASP A 359 17.21 -0.96 -0.54
CA ASP A 359 16.54 -0.28 -1.64
C ASP A 359 16.16 -1.27 -2.74
N ILE A 360 14.85 -1.49 -2.89
CA ILE A 360 14.28 -2.38 -3.91
C ILE A 360 14.20 -1.73 -5.30
N LYS A 361 14.22 -0.40 -5.41
CA LYS A 361 13.99 0.35 -6.67
C LYS A 361 14.83 -0.14 -7.85
N PRO A 362 16.15 -0.36 -7.74
CA PRO A 362 16.94 -0.77 -8.90
C PRO A 362 16.59 -2.19 -9.38
N ASP A 363 16.21 -3.08 -8.47
CA ASP A 363 15.93 -4.48 -8.77
C ASP A 363 14.52 -4.67 -9.31
N ILE A 364 13.53 -3.96 -8.74
CA ILE A 364 12.15 -4.01 -9.24
C ILE A 364 12.00 -3.35 -10.62
N LEU A 365 12.81 -2.34 -10.95
CA LEU A 365 12.85 -1.77 -12.30
C LEU A 365 13.42 -2.76 -13.32
N ARG A 366 14.44 -3.54 -12.94
CA ARG A 366 14.96 -4.63 -13.78
C ARG A 366 13.92 -5.72 -13.97
N GLU A 367 13.19 -6.05 -12.92
CA GLU A 367 12.11 -7.05 -12.97
C GLU A 367 10.92 -6.55 -13.81
N ALA A 368 10.52 -5.28 -13.67
CA ALA A 368 9.50 -4.67 -14.50
C ALA A 368 9.89 -4.70 -15.98
N ALA A 369 11.12 -4.32 -16.33
CA ALA A 369 11.62 -4.39 -17.70
C ALA A 369 11.66 -5.83 -18.25
N ARG A 370 11.86 -6.84 -17.39
CA ARG A 370 11.75 -8.26 -17.77
C ARG A 370 10.30 -8.63 -18.07
N LEU A 371 9.37 -8.26 -17.19
CA LEU A 371 7.94 -8.53 -17.33
C LEU A 371 7.34 -7.85 -18.57
N GLU A 372 7.74 -6.60 -18.87
CA GLU A 372 7.31 -5.88 -20.08
C GLU A 372 7.77 -6.59 -21.37
N ARG A 373 8.97 -7.19 -21.36
CA ARG A 373 9.46 -7.98 -22.51
C ARG A 373 8.76 -9.33 -22.64
N SER A 374 8.47 -9.98 -21.52
CA SER A 374 7.82 -11.29 -21.51
C SER A 374 6.33 -11.22 -21.83
N TYR A 375 5.65 -10.13 -21.44
CA TYR A 375 4.22 -9.94 -21.62
C TYR A 375 3.88 -8.54 -22.15
N PRO A 376 4.25 -8.22 -23.41
CA PRO A 376 4.09 -6.87 -23.98
C PRO A 376 2.63 -6.41 -24.13
N THR A 377 1.67 -7.34 -24.13
CA THR A 377 0.23 -7.06 -24.27
C THR A 377 -0.53 -7.07 -22.94
N THR A 378 0.11 -7.43 -21.83
CA THR A 378 -0.54 -7.54 -20.52
C THR A 378 -0.13 -6.37 -19.65
N ALA A 379 -1.11 -5.66 -19.08
CA ALA A 379 -0.82 -4.63 -18.10
C ALA A 379 -0.14 -5.25 -16.88
N ILE A 380 1.00 -4.68 -16.48
CA ILE A 380 1.72 -5.13 -15.28
C ILE A 380 0.89 -4.76 -14.06
N VAL A 381 0.63 -5.74 -13.21
CA VAL A 381 -0.03 -5.57 -11.91
C VAL A 381 0.92 -5.98 -10.78
N PRO A 382 0.72 -5.49 -9.54
CA PRO A 382 1.58 -5.86 -8.41
C PRO A 382 1.71 -7.36 -8.18
N ALA A 383 0.66 -8.14 -8.48
CA ALA A 383 0.64 -9.59 -8.34
C ALA A 383 1.73 -10.31 -9.18
N HIS A 384 2.23 -9.70 -10.25
CA HIS A 384 3.31 -10.28 -11.05
C HIS A 384 4.68 -10.20 -10.37
N PHE A 385 4.82 -9.40 -9.31
CA PHE A 385 6.07 -9.26 -8.55
C PHE A 385 6.13 -10.16 -7.31
N GLU A 386 5.08 -10.93 -7.01
CA GLU A 386 4.99 -11.77 -5.80
C GLU A 386 6.17 -12.74 -5.68
N ASP A 387 6.41 -13.55 -6.71
CA ASP A 387 7.54 -14.48 -6.75
C ASP A 387 8.90 -13.78 -6.59
N PHE A 388 9.02 -12.53 -7.06
CA PHE A 388 10.23 -11.74 -6.91
C PHE A 388 10.40 -11.23 -5.48
N PHE A 389 9.31 -10.79 -4.85
CA PHE A 389 9.30 -10.36 -3.46
C PHE A 389 9.67 -11.50 -2.53
N GLU A 390 9.05 -12.67 -2.68
CA GLU A 390 9.33 -13.86 -1.87
C GLU A 390 10.81 -14.22 -1.95
N LYS A 391 11.35 -14.44 -3.17
CA LYS A 391 12.76 -14.81 -3.35
C LYS A 391 13.74 -13.80 -2.79
N ARG A 392 13.44 -12.50 -2.91
CA ARG A 392 14.30 -11.44 -2.37
C ARG A 392 14.25 -11.41 -0.84
N LEU A 393 13.05 -11.46 -0.26
CA LEU A 393 12.87 -11.45 1.19
C LEU A 393 13.48 -12.69 1.83
N ASP A 394 13.26 -13.87 1.25
CA ASP A 394 13.83 -15.13 1.70
C ASP A 394 15.36 -15.05 1.67
N GLY A 395 15.93 -14.64 0.53
CA GLY A 395 17.37 -14.50 0.37
C GLY A 395 18.04 -13.50 1.33
N LEU A 396 17.31 -12.51 1.85
CA LEU A 396 17.84 -11.50 2.76
C LEU A 396 17.60 -11.80 4.24
N TYR A 397 16.44 -12.37 4.60
CA TYR A 397 15.96 -12.42 5.98
C TYR A 397 15.60 -13.83 6.48
N GLU A 398 15.51 -14.85 5.62
CA GLU A 398 15.18 -16.23 6.04
C GLU A 398 16.20 -16.77 7.05
N ALA A 399 17.48 -16.54 6.80
CA ALA A 399 18.53 -16.93 7.74
C ALA A 399 18.38 -16.27 9.11
N GLU A 400 17.83 -15.04 9.16
CA GLU A 400 17.60 -14.34 10.42
C GLU A 400 16.36 -14.85 11.15
N LEU A 401 15.32 -15.25 10.41
CA LEU A 401 14.13 -15.94 10.96
C LEU A 401 14.52 -17.28 11.59
N ASP A 402 15.28 -18.11 10.87
CA ASP A 402 15.75 -19.41 11.37
C ASP A 402 16.64 -19.28 12.60
N ASN A 403 17.40 -18.18 12.70
CA ASN A 403 18.27 -17.92 13.83
C ASN A 403 17.52 -17.54 15.10
N ILE A 404 16.23 -17.17 15.04
CA ILE A 404 15.42 -16.88 16.25
C ILE A 404 15.30 -18.13 17.12
N GLY A 405 15.03 -19.29 16.52
CA GLY A 405 14.95 -20.56 17.24
C GLY A 405 16.26 -20.91 17.94
N LYS A 406 17.39 -20.76 17.25
CA LYS A 406 18.73 -20.97 17.83
C LYS A 406 19.03 -20.00 18.98
N GLU A 407 18.60 -18.75 18.85
CA GLU A 407 18.78 -17.73 19.90
C GLU A 407 17.93 -18.08 21.14
N ALA A 408 16.72 -18.61 20.96
CA ALA A 408 15.88 -19.09 22.04
C ALA A 408 16.50 -20.30 22.76
N GLU A 409 17.04 -21.28 22.01
CA GLU A 409 17.76 -22.42 22.57
C GLU A 409 19.04 -21.99 23.31
N GLU A 410 19.82 -21.06 22.75
CA GLU A 410 21.01 -20.50 23.41
C GLU A 410 20.63 -19.79 24.72
N GLN A 411 19.54 -19.03 24.72
CA GLN A 411 19.00 -18.38 25.90
C GLN A 411 18.63 -19.42 26.99
N GLU A 412 17.85 -20.44 26.65
CA GLU A 412 17.42 -21.46 27.62
C GLU A 412 18.62 -22.22 28.21
N ARG A 413 19.61 -22.53 27.36
CA ARG A 413 20.89 -23.14 27.79
C ARG A 413 21.66 -22.26 28.77
N LEU A 414 21.62 -20.93 28.62
CA LEU A 414 22.29 -19.99 29.52
C LEU A 414 21.49 -19.72 30.81
N LEU A 415 20.16 -19.79 30.75
CA LEU A 415 19.29 -19.61 31.92
C LEU A 415 19.33 -20.82 32.87
N ALA A 416 19.47 -22.05 32.37
CA ALA A 416 19.52 -23.25 33.21
C ALA A 416 20.68 -23.26 34.24
N PRO A 417 21.93 -22.85 33.91
CA PRO A 417 22.98 -22.59 34.89
C PRO A 417 22.63 -21.50 35.90
N VAL A 418 21.97 -20.41 35.48
CA VAL A 418 21.56 -19.32 36.39
C VAL A 418 20.58 -19.84 37.43
N GLU A 419 19.55 -20.58 37.02
CA GLU A 419 18.59 -21.15 37.96
C GLU A 419 19.24 -22.13 38.94
N ARG A 420 20.11 -23.02 38.45
CA ARG A 420 20.82 -23.98 39.30
C ARG A 420 21.73 -23.27 40.31
N ALA A 421 22.52 -22.31 39.84
CA ALA A 421 23.39 -21.51 40.70
C ALA A 421 22.58 -20.68 41.71
N ASN A 422 21.41 -20.17 41.30
CA ASN A 422 20.53 -19.42 42.20
C ASN A 422 19.91 -20.31 43.29
N ARG A 423 19.46 -21.53 42.95
CA ARG A 423 18.95 -22.49 43.95
C ARG A 423 20.02 -22.85 45.00
N GLU A 424 21.25 -23.05 44.55
CA GLU A 424 22.36 -23.32 45.46
C GLU A 424 22.70 -22.11 46.33
N PHE A 425 22.76 -20.93 45.72
CA PHE A 425 22.94 -19.66 46.40
C PHE A 425 21.86 -19.44 47.48
N ASP A 426 20.58 -19.66 47.16
CA ASP A 426 19.47 -19.56 48.09
C ASP A 426 19.55 -20.59 49.22
N ALA A 427 19.98 -21.82 48.93
CA ALA A 427 20.16 -22.85 49.93
C ALA A 427 21.24 -22.47 50.95
N GLN A 428 22.37 -21.91 50.50
CA GLN A 428 23.41 -21.42 51.41
C GLN A 428 22.95 -20.17 52.17
N ARG A 429 22.25 -19.25 51.49
CA ARG A 429 21.68 -18.03 52.09
C ARG A 429 20.70 -18.34 53.22
N ARG A 430 19.83 -19.35 53.06
CA ARG A 430 18.88 -19.78 54.10
C ARG A 430 19.57 -20.30 55.37
N LYS A 431 20.74 -20.94 55.25
CA LYS A 431 21.50 -21.43 56.42
C LYS A 431 22.11 -20.31 57.25
N VAL A 432 22.42 -19.18 56.63
CA VAL A 432 23.10 -18.04 57.28
C VAL A 432 22.11 -17.13 58.03
N GLY A 433 20.80 -17.22 57.72
CA GLY A 433 19.73 -16.52 58.43
C GLY A 433 19.79 -15.01 58.25
N ASP A 434 19.11 -14.49 57.21
CA ASP A 434 19.41 -13.14 56.72
C ASP A 434 18.15 -12.28 56.46
N ARG A 435 17.56 -11.76 57.53
CA ARG A 435 16.33 -10.93 57.44
C ARG A 435 16.62 -9.53 56.88
N GLY A 436 17.76 -8.92 57.25
CA GLY A 436 18.17 -7.59 56.78
C GLY A 436 18.67 -7.58 55.32
N LEU A 437 19.26 -8.68 54.84
CA LEU A 437 19.67 -8.79 53.44
C LEU A 437 18.49 -8.88 52.47
N ARG A 438 17.36 -9.46 52.89
CA ARG A 438 16.14 -9.52 52.07
C ARG A 438 15.51 -8.14 51.85
N GLU A 439 15.48 -7.30 52.89
CA GLU A 439 14.96 -5.93 52.75
C GLU A 439 15.86 -5.09 51.83
N ARG A 440 17.19 -5.25 51.97
CA ARG A 440 18.18 -4.65 51.07
C ARG A 440 18.03 -5.13 49.63
N GLU A 441 17.91 -6.44 49.41
CA GLU A 441 17.68 -7.05 48.09
C GLU A 441 16.41 -6.51 47.44
N GLN A 442 15.29 -6.47 48.16
CA GLN A 442 14.02 -5.93 47.64
C GLN A 442 14.14 -4.45 47.27
N ALA A 443 14.84 -3.65 48.07
CA ALA A 443 15.08 -2.24 47.76
C ALA A 443 15.91 -2.09 46.48
N LEU A 444 17.05 -2.80 46.37
CA LEU A 444 17.91 -2.79 45.18
C LEU A 444 17.16 -3.24 43.93
N GLN A 445 16.38 -4.32 44.04
CA GLN A 445 15.62 -4.84 42.92
C GLN A 445 14.52 -3.89 42.45
N ARG A 446 13.83 -3.19 43.37
CA ARG A 446 12.85 -2.16 43.01
C ARG A 446 13.50 -1.00 42.24
N LEU A 447 14.69 -0.57 42.65
CA LEU A 447 15.42 0.51 41.99
C LEU A 447 15.90 0.08 40.58
N ASP A 448 16.50 -1.11 40.45
CA ASP A 448 16.91 -1.62 39.14
C ASP A 448 15.69 -1.82 38.22
N SER A 449 14.57 -2.33 38.74
CA SER A 449 13.32 -2.44 37.97
C SER A 449 12.80 -1.08 37.50
N ALA A 450 12.90 -0.05 38.35
CA ALA A 450 12.49 1.30 37.99
C ALA A 450 13.35 1.88 36.85
N TYR A 451 14.66 1.60 36.83
CA TYR A 451 15.55 2.01 35.74
C TYR A 451 15.14 1.40 34.39
N PHE A 452 14.86 0.09 34.34
CA PHE A 452 14.42 -0.56 33.10
C PHE A 452 13.05 -0.05 32.64
N LYS A 453 12.11 0.15 33.57
CA LYS A 453 10.81 0.76 33.25
C LYS A 453 10.95 2.18 32.72
N TYR A 454 11.90 2.97 33.25
CA TYR A 454 12.20 4.28 32.68
C TYR A 454 12.66 4.18 31.22
N LYS A 455 13.55 3.24 30.88
CA LYS A 455 13.97 3.02 29.49
C LYS A 455 12.79 2.65 28.59
N GLU A 456 11.89 1.80 29.06
CA GLU A 456 10.65 1.45 28.36
C GLU A 456 9.76 2.67 28.15
N ILE A 457 9.55 3.49 29.19
CA ILE A 457 8.75 4.73 29.12
C ILE A 457 9.34 5.70 28.10
N VAL A 458 10.67 5.94 28.12
CA VAL A 458 11.33 6.83 27.16
C VAL A 458 11.14 6.33 25.72
N ASN A 459 11.29 5.02 25.49
CA ASN A 459 11.05 4.43 24.18
C ASN A 459 9.59 4.64 23.72
N ASN A 460 8.62 4.39 24.61
CA ASN A 460 7.21 4.59 24.32
C ASN A 460 6.87 6.07 24.02
N LEU A 461 7.50 7.01 24.72
CA LEU A 461 7.35 8.44 24.46
C LEU A 461 7.95 8.85 23.11
N GLU A 462 9.09 8.28 22.71
CA GLU A 462 9.67 8.52 21.39
C GLU A 462 8.77 7.99 20.27
N VAL A 463 8.18 6.80 20.45
CA VAL A 463 7.17 6.25 19.54
C VAL A 463 5.94 7.15 19.47
N GLY A 464 5.40 7.60 20.60
CA GLY A 464 4.25 8.51 20.65
C GLY A 464 4.53 9.85 19.97
N ARG A 465 5.72 10.43 20.20
CA ARG A 465 6.14 11.65 19.53
C ARG A 465 6.24 11.47 18.01
N LYS A 466 6.78 10.35 17.54
CA LYS A 466 6.84 10.06 16.09
C LYS A 466 5.43 9.92 15.51
N PHE A 467 4.55 9.20 16.20
CA PHE A 467 3.15 9.02 15.81
C PHE A 467 2.44 10.35 15.57
N TYR A 468 2.49 11.29 16.52
CA TYR A 468 1.83 12.59 16.35
C TYR A 468 2.48 13.45 15.25
N ASN A 469 3.81 13.39 15.06
CA ASN A 469 4.43 14.10 13.94
C ASN A 469 3.97 13.57 12.56
N ASP A 470 3.75 12.26 12.44
CA ASP A 470 3.24 11.66 11.22
C ASP A 470 1.73 11.90 11.06
N LEU A 471 0.97 11.86 12.16
CA LEU A 471 -0.45 12.22 12.19
C LEU A 471 -0.65 13.67 11.74
N SER A 472 0.20 14.61 12.18
CA SER A 472 0.16 16.02 11.79
C SER A 472 0.16 16.22 10.27
N LYS A 473 0.95 15.42 9.54
CA LYS A 473 0.99 15.47 8.07
C LYS A 473 -0.32 14.94 7.46
N ILE A 474 -0.87 13.87 8.02
CA ILE A 474 -2.14 13.27 7.60
C ILE A 474 -3.29 14.25 7.84
N VAL A 475 -3.43 14.81 9.05
CA VAL A 475 -4.53 15.75 9.36
C VAL A 475 -4.39 17.09 8.63
N GLY A 476 -3.16 17.57 8.44
CA GLY A 476 -2.89 18.84 7.75
C GLY A 476 -3.05 18.73 6.23
N GLN A 477 -2.06 18.13 5.57
CA GLN A 477 -2.01 18.06 4.10
C GLN A 477 -2.97 17.00 3.56
N GLY A 478 -3.09 15.85 4.25
CA GLY A 478 -3.91 14.73 3.78
C GLY A 478 -5.41 14.92 3.95
N PHE A 479 -5.85 15.69 4.96
CA PHE A 479 -7.26 15.89 5.27
C PHE A 479 -7.71 17.34 5.17
N ARG A 480 -7.19 18.25 6.01
CA ARG A 480 -7.67 19.64 6.08
C ARG A 480 -7.57 20.35 4.72
N ASP A 481 -6.42 20.28 4.07
CA ASP A 481 -6.18 21.00 2.82
C ASP A 481 -7.02 20.45 1.67
N VAL A 482 -7.17 19.12 1.60
CA VAL A 482 -8.05 18.45 0.63
C VAL A 482 -9.51 18.79 0.89
N ALA A 483 -9.96 18.74 2.15
CA ALA A 483 -11.32 19.10 2.55
C ALA A 483 -11.63 20.55 2.18
N LYS A 484 -10.75 21.50 2.52
CA LYS A 484 -10.94 22.92 2.16
C LYS A 484 -10.92 23.14 0.64
N GLY A 485 -10.06 22.44 -0.10
CA GLY A 485 -10.03 22.49 -1.55
C GLY A 485 -11.35 22.00 -2.17
N TRP A 486 -11.87 20.88 -1.68
CA TRP A 486 -13.16 20.34 -2.11
C TRP A 486 -14.31 21.29 -1.74
N VAL A 487 -14.35 21.84 -0.52
CA VAL A 487 -15.36 22.84 -0.13
C VAL A 487 -15.31 24.09 -1.01
N ALA A 488 -14.12 24.58 -1.34
CA ALA A 488 -13.96 25.73 -2.23
C ALA A 488 -14.48 25.45 -3.65
N GLN A 489 -14.13 24.29 -4.22
CA GLN A 489 -14.73 23.82 -5.47
C GLN A 489 -16.25 23.75 -5.32
N ARG A 490 -16.72 23.25 -4.16
CA ARG A 490 -18.13 23.04 -3.96
C ARG A 490 -18.90 24.37 -3.93
N GLN A 491 -18.32 25.41 -3.34
CA GLN A 491 -18.85 26.77 -3.33
C GLN A 491 -18.83 27.43 -4.72
N MET A 492 -17.85 27.11 -5.57
CA MET A 492 -17.82 27.63 -6.94
C MET A 492 -18.96 27.05 -7.78
N ASP A 493 -19.21 25.75 -7.70
CA ASP A 493 -20.34 25.14 -8.42
C ASP A 493 -21.68 25.68 -7.91
N ALA A 494 -21.80 25.90 -6.58
CA ALA A 494 -22.97 26.51 -5.97
C ALA A 494 -23.29 27.88 -6.59
N ARG A 495 -22.28 28.75 -6.71
CA ARG A 495 -22.44 30.08 -7.33
C ARG A 495 -22.86 29.99 -8.80
N ALA A 496 -22.31 29.03 -9.54
CA ALA A 496 -22.69 28.82 -10.95
C ALA A 496 -24.14 28.38 -11.14
N LEU A 497 -24.77 27.78 -10.12
CA LEU A 497 -26.19 27.41 -10.13
C LEU A 497 -27.11 28.55 -9.63
N GLU A 498 -26.57 29.50 -8.88
CA GLU A 498 -27.28 30.70 -8.43
C GLU A 498 -27.41 31.76 -9.53
N GLU A 499 -26.38 31.93 -10.37
CA GLU A 499 -26.44 32.69 -11.62
C GLU A 499 -27.48 32.09 -12.60
#